data_AF-A0A1C1CNN0-F1
#
_entry.id   AF-A0A1C1CNN0-F1
#
_cell.length_a   1.000
_cell.length_b   1.000
_cell.length_c   1.000
_cell.angle_alpha   90.00
_cell.angle_beta   90.00
_cell.angle_gamma   90.00
#
_symmetry.space_group_name_H-M   'P 1'
#
loop_
_entity.id
_entity.type
_entity.pdbx_description
1 polymer ?
#
loop_
_entity_poly.entity_id
_entity_poly.type
_entity_poly.pdbx_seq_one_letter_code
_entity_poly.pdbx_strand_id
1 'polypeptide(L)'
;MPRITPLRILLLIPVFYAVLVLLWAALPSPEVPWGTDIVGKAAEHLWRGGTITRVYEVDDFFPYADSSPYVQTARRSQRLSFALDFAYNASSRRLAIGGYYDTQVWNVSMLLEVASYHDDNVYLTESFGVDVKTGDHDGINLPWFTPADATLLFWEIHEEVVPVPLRLRAHGDRNIQVLPDSEVWTLRELQHAIWPSGDVAPNSSPSSTFMARRAILRILLPSWSLVADVLMPRVGRLMVVLATAVSLAFWVFVVYAAVVLACWKASGMTDFWPWARTFWMTRRVVSYLGAKISPARDPAEGKVVVDESEGAETTDEVARTGPTPLTSPWAFFTSSSPLDDLFVTFEATKPLVQPLGRTGLRRRRTGDLEGQGESTASTPSASKEPNGEIATGESPAPQP
;
A
#
# COMPACT_ATOMS: atom_id res chain seq x y z
N MET A 1 23.59 -25.02 16.92
CA MET A 1 23.50 -24.47 15.55
C MET A 1 22.15 -24.90 14.95
N PRO A 2 21.23 -23.97 14.67
CA PRO A 2 19.94 -24.32 14.07
C PRO A 2 20.13 -24.87 12.66
N ARG A 3 19.57 -26.06 12.37
CA ARG A 3 19.60 -26.65 11.03
C ARG A 3 18.71 -25.83 10.09
N ILE A 4 19.31 -25.16 9.12
CA ILE A 4 18.59 -24.46 8.06
C ILE A 4 18.08 -25.52 7.09
N THR A 5 16.78 -25.83 7.14
CA THR A 5 16.17 -26.73 6.16
C THR A 5 15.86 -25.97 4.87
N PRO A 6 15.96 -26.60 3.69
CA PRO A 6 15.69 -25.93 2.41
C PRO A 6 14.27 -25.36 2.33
N LEU A 7 13.30 -26.00 3.00
CA LEU A 7 11.93 -25.51 3.12
C LEU A 7 11.86 -24.15 3.82
N ARG A 8 12.68 -23.93 4.86
CA ARG A 8 12.72 -22.63 5.56
C ARG A 8 13.26 -21.53 4.67
N ILE A 9 14.32 -21.79 3.90
CA ILE A 9 14.85 -20.82 2.93
C ILE A 9 13.78 -20.46 1.90
N LEU A 10 13.07 -21.46 1.38
CA LEU A 10 12.02 -21.27 0.38
C LEU A 10 10.84 -20.44 0.91
N LEU A 11 10.50 -20.56 2.19
CA LEU A 11 9.49 -19.74 2.85
C LEU A 11 10.00 -18.33 3.24
N LEU A 12 11.29 -18.18 3.54
CA LEU A 12 11.87 -16.90 3.92
C LEU A 12 11.95 -15.92 2.73
N ILE A 13 12.16 -16.41 1.51
CA ILE A 13 12.22 -15.57 0.30
C ILE A 13 10.94 -14.74 0.09
N PRO A 14 9.73 -15.32 0.03
CA PRO A 14 8.50 -14.53 -0.16
C PRO A 14 8.21 -13.64 1.05
N VAL A 15 8.54 -14.05 2.27
CA VAL A 15 8.39 -13.20 3.47
C VAL A 15 9.31 -11.99 3.38
N PHE A 16 10.59 -12.18 3.03
CA PHE A 16 11.55 -11.10 2.82
C PHE A 16 11.10 -10.16 1.70
N TYR A 17 10.63 -10.71 0.59
CA TYR A 17 10.08 -9.92 -0.52
C TYR A 17 8.87 -9.09 -0.07
N ALA A 18 7.93 -9.68 0.66
CA ALA A 18 6.77 -8.97 1.22
C ALA A 18 7.19 -7.85 2.18
N VAL A 19 8.21 -8.09 3.02
CA VAL A 19 8.77 -7.06 3.91
C VAL A 19 9.40 -5.92 3.12
N LEU A 20 10.13 -6.20 2.03
CA LEU A 20 10.68 -5.16 1.16
C LEU A 20 9.59 -4.34 0.47
N VAL A 21 8.55 -4.98 -0.05
CA VAL A 21 7.39 -4.29 -0.64
C VAL A 21 6.69 -3.42 0.39
N LEU A 22 6.46 -3.94 1.60
CA LEU A 22 5.85 -3.18 2.69
C LEU A 22 6.74 -2.00 3.12
N LEU A 23 8.06 -2.19 3.23
CA LEU A 23 8.99 -1.12 3.56
C LEU A 23 8.99 -0.03 2.48
N TRP A 24 9.03 -0.42 1.20
CA TRP A 24 8.95 0.52 0.08
C TRP A 24 7.66 1.34 0.10
N ALA A 25 6.52 0.68 0.36
CA ALA A 25 5.21 1.31 0.43
C ALA A 25 5.03 2.22 1.65
N ALA A 26 5.53 1.78 2.81
CA ALA A 26 5.33 2.45 4.11
C ALA A 26 6.33 3.58 4.39
N LEU A 27 7.44 3.67 3.63
CA LEU A 27 8.34 4.82 3.72
C LEU A 27 7.52 6.11 3.47
N PRO A 28 7.62 7.15 4.31
CA PRO A 28 6.94 8.41 4.03
C PRO A 28 7.58 9.08 2.81
N SER A 29 6.83 9.89 2.05
CA SER A 29 7.34 10.73 0.96
C SER A 29 7.17 12.20 1.35
N PRO A 30 7.95 12.72 2.32
CA PRO A 30 7.84 14.11 2.71
C PRO A 30 8.42 14.98 1.60
N GLU A 31 7.72 16.05 1.25
CA GLU A 31 8.25 17.07 0.35
C GLU A 31 9.56 17.65 0.90
N VAL A 32 10.51 17.96 0.01
CA VAL A 32 11.75 18.61 0.41
C VAL A 32 11.39 19.96 1.04
N PRO A 33 11.87 20.27 2.25
CA PRO A 33 11.50 21.48 2.97
C PRO A 33 12.24 22.71 2.42
N TRP A 34 12.03 22.99 1.14
CA TRP A 34 12.41 24.28 0.57
C TRP A 34 11.62 25.43 1.23
N GLY A 35 10.50 25.13 1.88
CA GLY A 35 9.63 26.14 2.52
C GLY A 35 8.79 26.87 1.47
N THR A 36 8.24 28.04 1.81
CA THR A 36 7.47 28.86 0.85
C THR A 36 8.34 29.46 -0.25
N ASP A 37 9.61 29.74 0.05
CA ASP A 37 10.59 30.23 -0.92
C ASP A 37 11.35 29.09 -1.60
N ILE A 38 10.59 28.26 -2.32
CA ILE A 38 11.15 27.13 -3.07
C ILE A 38 12.17 27.62 -4.09
N VAL A 39 11.85 28.74 -4.73
CA VAL A 39 12.63 29.38 -5.78
C VAL A 39 13.99 29.85 -5.27
N GLY A 40 13.99 30.68 -4.21
CA GLY A 40 15.19 31.26 -3.66
C GLY A 40 16.15 30.19 -3.11
N LYS A 41 15.63 29.21 -2.36
CA LYS A 41 16.47 28.17 -1.77
C LYS A 41 16.99 27.15 -2.79
N ALA A 42 16.17 26.77 -3.78
CA ALA A 42 16.65 25.90 -4.85
C ALA A 42 17.72 26.61 -5.69
N ALA A 43 17.49 27.88 -6.05
CA ALA A 43 18.50 28.68 -6.74
C ALA A 43 19.78 28.81 -5.91
N GLU A 44 19.68 29.13 -4.61
CA GLU A 44 20.83 29.24 -3.70
C GLU A 44 21.62 27.92 -3.62
N HIS A 45 20.92 26.79 -3.50
CA HIS A 45 21.57 25.47 -3.47
C HIS A 45 22.29 25.18 -4.79
N LEU A 46 21.68 25.50 -5.93
CA LEU A 46 22.28 25.35 -7.24
C LEU A 46 23.53 26.26 -7.38
N TRP A 47 23.41 27.55 -7.03
CA TRP A 47 24.52 28.52 -7.08
C TRP A 47 25.71 28.13 -6.20
N ARG A 48 25.48 27.38 -5.12
CA ARG A 48 26.54 26.84 -4.25
C ARG A 48 27.29 25.64 -4.82
N GLY A 49 26.95 25.16 -6.02
CA GLY A 49 27.58 23.97 -6.60
C GLY A 49 26.70 22.72 -6.53
N GLY A 50 25.45 22.85 -6.10
CA GLY A 50 24.54 21.73 -5.91
C GLY A 50 24.01 21.13 -7.20
N THR A 51 23.32 20.00 -7.05
CA THR A 51 22.55 19.36 -8.12
C THR A 51 21.11 19.24 -7.66
N ILE A 52 20.16 19.58 -8.53
CA ILE A 52 18.73 19.60 -8.20
C ILE A 52 17.97 18.91 -9.33
N THR A 53 17.19 17.90 -8.95
CA THR A 53 16.18 17.32 -9.82
C THR A 53 14.84 18.02 -9.56
N ARG A 54 14.20 18.49 -10.63
CA ARG A 54 12.85 19.08 -10.59
C ARG A 54 11.96 18.32 -11.55
N VAL A 55 10.78 17.97 -11.07
CA VAL A 55 9.73 17.33 -11.87
C VAL A 55 8.68 18.37 -12.21
N TYR A 56 8.29 18.42 -13.48
CA TYR A 56 7.33 19.35 -14.03
C TYR A 56 6.16 18.57 -14.64
N GLU A 57 4.94 19.06 -14.43
CA GLU A 57 3.78 18.59 -15.17
C GLU A 57 3.81 19.14 -16.60
N VAL A 58 3.49 18.30 -17.58
CA VAL A 58 3.55 18.65 -19.02
C VAL A 58 2.59 19.79 -19.34
N ASP A 59 1.38 19.75 -18.81
CA ASP A 59 0.34 20.74 -19.10
C ASP A 59 0.60 22.10 -18.43
N ASP A 60 1.33 22.11 -17.32
CA ASP A 60 1.74 23.34 -16.64
C ASP A 60 3.02 23.93 -17.24
N PHE A 61 3.95 23.08 -17.67
CA PHE A 61 5.22 23.54 -18.24
C PHE A 61 5.02 24.12 -19.65
N PHE A 62 4.25 23.43 -20.50
CA PHE A 62 4.01 23.86 -21.87
C PHE A 62 2.65 24.54 -22.00
N PRO A 63 2.58 25.79 -22.50
CA PRO A 63 1.30 26.48 -22.69
C PRO A 63 0.31 25.61 -23.46
N TYR A 64 -0.93 25.48 -22.98
CA TYR A 64 -1.94 24.60 -23.60
C TYR A 64 -2.11 24.87 -25.11
N ALA A 65 -2.05 26.15 -25.50
CA ALA A 65 -2.18 26.60 -26.89
C ALA A 65 -0.94 26.35 -27.78
N ASP A 66 0.18 25.89 -27.23
CA ASP A 66 1.40 25.66 -28.00
C ASP A 66 1.28 24.41 -28.89
N SER A 67 1.26 24.64 -30.20
CA SER A 67 1.21 23.61 -31.24
C SER A 67 2.58 23.26 -31.82
N SER A 68 3.67 23.73 -31.23
CA SER A 68 5.01 23.42 -31.71
C SER A 68 5.22 21.89 -31.77
N PRO A 69 5.92 21.37 -32.79
CA PRO A 69 6.02 19.93 -33.03
C PRO A 69 6.60 19.17 -31.83
N TYR A 70 7.44 19.83 -31.05
CA TYR A 70 8.07 19.27 -29.89
C TYR A 70 7.15 19.22 -28.66
N VAL A 71 6.36 20.26 -28.39
CA VAL A 71 5.31 20.20 -27.35
C VAL A 71 4.31 19.12 -27.68
N GLN A 72 3.94 19.01 -28.95
CA GLN A 72 3.09 17.93 -29.43
C GLN A 72 3.76 16.56 -29.26
N THR A 73 5.09 16.45 -29.40
CA THR A 73 5.82 15.20 -29.13
C THR A 73 5.81 14.86 -27.64
N ALA A 74 6.03 15.84 -26.76
CA ALA A 74 5.92 15.66 -25.33
C ALA A 74 4.51 15.20 -24.91
N ARG A 75 3.46 15.84 -25.42
CA ARG A 75 2.06 15.45 -25.16
C ARG A 75 1.67 14.11 -25.76
N ARG A 76 2.22 13.75 -26.92
CA ARG A 76 1.99 12.44 -27.56
C ARG A 76 2.59 11.27 -26.78
N SER A 77 3.55 11.51 -25.89
CA SER A 77 4.03 10.48 -24.97
C SER A 77 2.93 9.98 -24.02
N GLN A 78 1.84 10.74 -23.88
CA GLN A 78 0.75 10.48 -22.93
C GLN A 78 1.21 10.47 -21.47
N ARG A 79 2.41 11.00 -21.19
CA ARG A 79 2.93 11.17 -19.84
C ARG A 79 2.52 12.52 -19.27
N LEU A 80 2.17 12.51 -17.99
CA LEU A 80 1.71 13.70 -17.27
C LEU A 80 2.87 14.56 -16.77
N SER A 81 4.05 13.96 -16.57
CA SER A 81 5.17 14.67 -15.96
C SER A 81 6.54 14.20 -16.47
N PHE A 82 7.53 15.07 -16.32
CA PHE A 82 8.92 14.78 -16.68
C PHE A 82 9.90 15.44 -15.71
N ALA A 83 11.10 14.86 -15.60
CA ALA A 83 12.15 15.31 -14.69
C ALA A 83 13.36 15.90 -15.43
N LEU A 84 13.80 17.07 -14.98
CA LEU A 84 15.04 17.73 -15.39
C LEU A 84 16.03 17.78 -14.23
N ASP A 85 17.29 17.48 -14.55
CA ASP A 85 18.42 17.56 -13.64
C ASP A 85 19.22 18.83 -13.93
N PHE A 86 19.36 19.69 -12.93
CA PHE A 86 20.14 20.93 -13.00
C PHE A 86 21.39 20.79 -12.13
N ALA A 87 22.55 21.12 -12.68
CA ALA A 87 23.81 21.15 -11.95
C ALA A 87 24.54 22.43 -12.30
N TYR A 88 24.95 23.23 -11.31
CA TYR A 88 25.76 24.41 -11.56
C TYR A 88 27.12 24.24 -10.93
N ASN A 89 28.19 24.51 -11.68
CA ASN A 89 29.54 24.49 -11.15
C ASN A 89 30.06 25.93 -11.03
N ALA A 90 30.13 26.44 -9.80
CA ALA A 90 30.56 27.80 -9.51
C ALA A 90 32.00 28.10 -9.97
N SER A 91 32.90 27.10 -9.94
CA SER A 91 34.30 27.29 -10.32
C SER A 91 34.49 27.51 -11.83
N SER A 92 33.74 26.78 -12.65
CA SER A 92 33.77 26.90 -14.11
C SER A 92 32.68 27.82 -14.67
N ARG A 93 31.75 28.26 -13.82
CA ARG A 93 30.54 29.03 -14.16
C ARG A 93 29.75 28.37 -15.28
N ARG A 94 29.60 27.04 -15.18
CA ARG A 94 28.87 26.23 -16.16
C ARG A 94 27.58 25.69 -15.54
N LEU A 95 26.47 25.84 -16.25
CA LEU A 95 25.18 25.25 -15.94
C LEU A 95 25.00 24.01 -16.83
N ALA A 96 24.91 22.84 -16.20
CA ALA A 96 24.56 21.59 -16.83
C ALA A 96 23.06 21.35 -16.66
N ILE A 97 22.37 21.09 -17.76
CA ILE A 97 20.95 20.72 -17.80
C ILE A 97 20.89 19.37 -18.48
N GLY A 98 20.42 18.38 -17.75
CA GLY A 98 20.35 17.02 -18.25
C GLY A 98 19.05 16.34 -17.88
N GLY A 99 18.91 15.13 -18.39
CA GLY A 99 17.87 14.20 -17.97
C GLY A 99 18.48 12.83 -17.74
N TYR A 100 18.33 11.93 -18.70
CA TYR A 100 18.87 10.57 -18.56
C TYR A 100 20.25 10.36 -19.20
N TYR A 101 20.34 10.55 -20.53
CA TYR A 101 21.57 10.28 -21.28
C TYR A 101 22.35 11.53 -21.64
N ASP A 102 21.64 12.61 -21.96
CA ASP A 102 22.26 13.84 -22.45
C ASP A 102 22.32 14.90 -21.36
N THR A 103 23.42 15.65 -21.35
CA THR A 103 23.63 16.78 -20.45
C THR A 103 24.21 17.93 -21.26
N GLN A 104 23.38 18.95 -21.45
CA GLN A 104 23.74 20.17 -22.14
C GLN A 104 24.46 21.12 -21.17
N VAL A 105 25.67 21.55 -21.52
CA VAL A 105 26.52 22.36 -20.64
C VAL A 105 26.68 23.77 -21.22
N TRP A 106 26.22 24.77 -20.47
CA TRP A 106 26.19 26.16 -20.89
C TRP A 106 27.14 27.03 -20.06
N ASN A 107 27.88 27.92 -20.72
CA ASN A 107 28.72 28.91 -20.03
C ASN A 107 27.88 30.11 -19.60
N VAL A 108 27.56 30.17 -18.30
CA VAL A 108 26.73 31.21 -17.69
C VAL A 108 27.33 32.60 -17.86
N SER A 109 28.66 32.73 -17.78
CA SER A 109 29.30 34.05 -17.94
C SER A 109 29.13 34.60 -19.34
N MET A 110 29.28 33.73 -20.36
CA MET A 110 29.07 34.12 -21.75
C MET A 110 27.62 34.52 -22.00
N LEU A 111 26.65 33.75 -21.48
CA LEU A 111 25.22 34.08 -21.63
C LEU A 111 24.88 35.45 -21.01
N LEU A 112 25.40 35.73 -19.81
CA LEU A 112 25.17 37.00 -19.12
C LEU A 112 25.88 38.19 -19.80
N GLU A 113 27.08 37.96 -20.32
CA GLU A 113 27.82 38.96 -21.09
C GLU A 113 27.06 39.33 -22.37
N VAL A 114 26.60 38.33 -23.14
CA VAL A 114 25.81 38.56 -24.35
C VAL A 114 24.48 39.25 -24.02
N ALA A 115 23.81 38.87 -22.92
CA ALA A 115 22.59 39.54 -22.46
C ALA A 115 22.82 41.02 -22.16
N SER A 116 23.96 41.40 -21.59
CA SER A 116 24.27 42.80 -21.27
C SER A 116 24.49 43.72 -22.49
N TYR A 117 24.72 43.13 -23.67
CA TYR A 117 24.86 43.87 -24.93
C TYR A 117 23.55 44.05 -25.71
N HIS A 118 22.47 43.37 -25.30
CA HIS A 118 21.16 43.52 -25.94
C HIS A 118 20.40 44.69 -25.30
N ASP A 119 19.65 45.44 -26.11
CA ASP A 119 18.94 46.66 -25.68
C ASP A 119 18.00 46.43 -24.48
N ASP A 120 17.37 45.24 -24.42
CA ASP A 120 16.46 44.86 -23.34
C ASP A 120 17.17 44.20 -22.13
N ASN A 121 18.49 44.07 -22.16
CA ASN A 121 19.28 43.25 -21.23
C ASN A 121 18.81 41.79 -21.14
N VAL A 122 18.26 41.26 -22.23
CA VAL A 122 17.73 39.90 -22.34
C VAL A 122 18.33 39.21 -23.55
N TYR A 123 18.93 38.05 -23.33
CA TYR A 123 19.38 37.16 -24.39
C TYR A 123 18.63 35.83 -24.31
N LEU A 124 18.15 35.33 -25.45
CA LEU A 124 17.49 34.04 -25.58
C LEU A 124 18.37 33.15 -26.47
N THR A 125 18.73 31.96 -25.98
CA THR A 125 19.51 31.00 -26.77
C THR A 125 18.67 30.38 -27.88
N GLU A 126 19.36 29.76 -28.83
CA GLU A 126 18.77 28.76 -29.71
C GLU A 126 18.16 27.59 -28.91
N SER A 127 17.18 26.92 -29.53
CA SER A 127 16.51 25.75 -28.97
C SER A 127 17.46 24.55 -28.93
N PHE A 128 17.45 23.82 -27.82
CA PHE A 128 18.18 22.57 -27.67
C PHE A 128 17.28 21.49 -27.06
N GLY A 129 17.44 20.23 -27.49
CA GLY A 129 16.71 19.11 -26.91
C GLY A 129 17.41 18.55 -25.68
N VAL A 130 16.64 18.15 -24.66
CA VAL A 130 17.12 17.36 -23.53
C VAL A 130 16.25 16.13 -23.38
N ASP A 131 16.88 14.96 -23.37
CA ASP A 131 16.23 13.67 -23.15
C ASP A 131 15.86 13.50 -21.66
N VAL A 132 14.59 13.77 -21.34
CA VAL A 132 14.09 13.80 -19.96
C VAL A 132 13.41 12.51 -19.54
N LYS A 133 13.50 12.21 -18.24
CA LYS A 133 12.83 11.07 -17.61
C LYS A 133 11.35 11.38 -17.52
N THR A 134 10.48 10.55 -18.07
CA THR A 134 9.03 10.76 -18.00
C THR A 134 8.36 9.79 -17.05
N GLY A 135 7.22 10.18 -16.51
CA GLY A 135 6.40 9.27 -15.71
C GLY A 135 5.06 9.84 -15.32
N ASP A 136 4.26 8.98 -14.72
CA ASP A 136 2.91 9.30 -14.28
C ASP A 136 2.76 9.09 -12.76
N HIS A 137 1.77 9.78 -12.19
CA HIS A 137 1.45 9.68 -10.77
C HIS A 137 0.55 8.48 -10.44
N ASP A 138 0.05 7.78 -11.46
CA ASP A 138 -0.83 6.63 -11.32
C ASP A 138 -0.09 5.28 -11.41
N GLY A 139 -0.86 4.19 -11.48
CA GLY A 139 -0.34 2.84 -11.64
C GLY A 139 0.32 2.27 -10.38
N ILE A 140 1.62 2.00 -10.45
CA ILE A 140 2.40 1.35 -9.38
C ILE A 140 2.64 2.29 -8.19
N ASN A 141 2.55 3.60 -8.42
CA ASN A 141 2.78 4.61 -7.42
C ASN A 141 1.61 4.69 -6.43
N LEU A 142 1.92 4.81 -5.15
CA LEU A 142 0.91 4.94 -4.10
C LEU A 142 0.47 6.41 -4.00
N PRO A 143 -0.81 6.68 -3.65
CA PRO A 143 -1.38 8.04 -3.74
C PRO A 143 -0.75 9.06 -2.77
N TRP A 144 0.04 8.60 -1.79
CA TRP A 144 0.78 9.47 -0.87
C TRP A 144 2.22 9.74 -1.31
N PHE A 145 2.61 9.32 -2.52
CA PHE A 145 3.91 9.65 -3.07
C PHE A 145 3.86 11.07 -3.62
N THR A 146 4.90 11.85 -3.39
CA THR A 146 5.00 13.15 -4.05
C THR A 146 5.05 12.95 -5.57
N PRO A 147 4.55 13.92 -6.35
CA PRO A 147 4.62 13.88 -7.81
C PRO A 147 6.04 13.56 -8.33
N ALA A 148 7.07 14.17 -7.74
CA ALA A 148 8.46 13.91 -8.09
C ALA A 148 8.90 12.46 -7.84
N ASP A 149 8.56 11.90 -6.67
CA ASP A 149 8.90 10.51 -6.35
C ASP A 149 8.19 9.55 -7.30
N ALA A 150 6.90 9.76 -7.52
CA ALA A 150 6.09 8.92 -8.40
C ALA A 150 6.66 8.90 -9.83
N THR A 151 6.99 10.07 -10.37
CA THR A 151 7.57 10.22 -11.72
C THR A 151 8.90 9.50 -11.87
N LEU A 152 9.80 9.71 -10.92
CA LEU A 152 11.14 9.13 -10.98
C LEU A 152 11.14 7.62 -10.69
N LEU A 153 10.25 7.13 -9.82
CA LEU A 153 10.07 5.70 -9.58
C LEU A 153 9.40 5.02 -10.78
N PHE A 154 8.42 5.68 -11.41
CA PHE A 154 7.81 5.21 -12.65
C PHE A 154 8.88 5.03 -13.73
N TRP A 155 9.72 6.06 -13.90
CA TRP A 155 10.82 6.05 -14.84
C TRP A 155 11.82 4.92 -14.56
N GLU A 156 12.17 4.63 -13.31
CA GLU A 156 13.10 3.53 -12.98
C GLU A 156 12.52 2.14 -13.38
N ILE A 157 11.20 2.01 -13.56
CA ILE A 157 10.54 0.77 -13.99
C ILE A 157 10.44 0.68 -15.51
N HIS A 158 10.10 1.79 -16.18
CA HIS A 158 9.77 1.80 -17.62
C HIS A 158 10.89 2.32 -18.51
N GLU A 159 11.85 3.04 -17.93
CA GLU A 159 12.98 3.69 -18.61
C GLU A 159 12.58 4.56 -19.81
N GLU A 160 11.37 5.12 -19.78
CA GLU A 160 10.85 5.94 -20.87
C GLU A 160 11.42 7.36 -20.86
N VAL A 161 11.86 7.81 -22.03
CA VAL A 161 12.53 9.08 -22.19
C VAL A 161 11.94 9.82 -23.38
N VAL A 162 11.74 11.12 -23.22
CA VAL A 162 11.18 11.98 -24.26
C VAL A 162 12.09 13.20 -24.45
N PRO A 163 12.42 13.57 -25.70
CA PRO A 163 13.16 14.79 -25.95
C PRO A 163 12.28 16.02 -25.68
N VAL A 164 12.68 16.85 -24.73
CA VAL A 164 12.02 18.13 -24.42
C VAL A 164 12.88 19.28 -24.94
N PRO A 165 12.35 20.14 -25.81
CA PRO A 165 13.10 21.28 -26.30
C PRO A 165 13.08 22.40 -25.27
N LEU A 166 14.25 22.97 -25.02
CA LEU A 166 14.44 24.01 -24.05
C LEU A 166 15.17 25.19 -24.70
N ARG A 167 15.00 26.35 -24.09
CA ARG A 167 15.79 27.56 -24.35
C ARG A 167 16.24 28.15 -23.03
N LEU A 168 17.41 28.78 -23.04
CA LEU A 168 17.87 29.58 -21.92
C LEU A 168 17.59 31.04 -22.19
N ARG A 169 16.98 31.71 -21.21
CA ARG A 169 16.84 33.16 -21.18
C ARG A 169 17.75 33.72 -20.09
N ALA A 170 18.74 34.49 -20.51
CA ALA A 170 19.64 35.19 -19.62
C ALA A 170 19.23 36.66 -19.53
N HIS A 171 19.13 37.16 -18.30
CA HIS A 171 18.90 38.56 -18.00
C HIS A 171 20.20 39.20 -17.47
N GLY A 172 20.44 40.48 -17.79
CA GLY A 172 21.63 41.22 -17.35
C GLY A 172 21.78 41.33 -15.82
N ASP A 173 20.71 41.10 -15.06
CA ASP A 173 20.67 41.05 -13.59
C ASP A 173 21.21 39.75 -12.98
N ARG A 174 21.84 38.89 -13.79
CA ARG A 174 22.34 37.55 -13.41
C ARG A 174 21.26 36.50 -13.19
N ASN A 175 20.05 36.73 -13.68
CA ASN A 175 19.01 35.72 -13.70
C ASN A 175 19.11 34.87 -14.97
N ILE A 176 19.08 33.54 -14.82
CA ILE A 176 18.98 32.59 -15.93
C ILE A 176 17.73 31.75 -15.72
N GLN A 177 16.95 31.67 -16.78
CA GLN A 177 15.67 30.99 -16.84
C GLN A 177 15.74 29.88 -17.89
N VAL A 178 15.20 28.70 -17.57
CA VAL A 178 15.11 27.55 -18.48
C VAL A 178 13.67 27.38 -18.94
N LEU A 179 13.39 27.78 -20.17
CA LEU A 179 12.06 27.86 -20.75
C LEU A 179 11.82 26.70 -21.72
N PRO A 180 10.58 26.23 -21.91
CA PRO A 180 10.24 25.45 -23.08
C PRO A 180 10.49 26.21 -24.39
N ASP A 181 10.84 25.49 -25.46
CA ASP A 181 10.81 26.05 -26.80
C ASP A 181 9.34 26.21 -27.26
N SER A 182 8.83 27.43 -27.22
CA SER A 182 7.44 27.76 -27.55
C SER A 182 7.36 28.91 -28.54
N GLU A 183 6.39 28.87 -29.44
CA GLU A 183 6.04 30.02 -30.29
C GLU A 183 5.21 31.08 -29.53
N VAL A 184 4.58 30.67 -28.43
CA VAL A 184 3.61 31.50 -27.67
C VAL A 184 4.29 32.48 -26.72
N TRP A 185 5.62 32.57 -26.72
CA TRP A 185 6.36 33.55 -25.93
C TRP A 185 6.16 34.98 -26.43
N THR A 186 4.98 35.55 -26.21
CA THR A 186 4.85 37.01 -26.24
C THR A 186 5.66 37.57 -25.07
N LEU A 187 6.38 38.69 -25.32
CA LEU A 187 7.21 39.41 -24.33
C LEU A 187 6.51 39.63 -22.98
N ARG A 188 5.18 39.64 -22.96
CA ARG A 188 4.33 39.94 -21.79
C ARG A 188 4.04 38.72 -20.91
N GLU A 189 3.83 37.54 -21.48
CA GLU A 189 3.54 36.32 -20.71
C GLU A 189 4.80 35.75 -20.04
N LEU A 190 5.96 36.06 -20.62
CA LEU A 190 7.30 35.69 -20.15
C LEU A 190 7.70 36.24 -18.77
N GLN A 191 6.98 37.20 -18.17
CA GLN A 191 7.22 37.60 -16.78
C GLN A 191 6.83 36.51 -15.76
N HIS A 192 6.03 35.51 -16.17
CA HIS A 192 5.45 34.51 -15.27
C HIS A 192 5.97 33.07 -15.49
N ALA A 193 6.81 32.85 -16.50
CA ALA A 193 6.86 31.55 -17.17
C ALA A 193 7.64 30.39 -16.50
N ILE A 194 8.45 30.59 -15.46
CA ILE A 194 9.10 29.46 -14.73
C ILE A 194 8.96 29.56 -13.22
N TRP A 195 8.71 30.76 -12.73
CA TRP A 195 8.53 31.01 -11.31
C TRP A 195 7.21 31.74 -11.17
N PRO A 196 6.06 31.03 -11.32
CA PRO A 196 4.79 31.63 -10.99
C PRO A 196 4.94 32.20 -9.60
N SER A 197 4.74 33.51 -9.46
CA SER A 197 4.83 34.20 -8.17
C SER A 197 3.60 33.88 -7.30
N GLY A 198 3.13 32.64 -7.33
CA GLY A 198 1.91 32.15 -6.68
C GLY A 198 2.13 30.81 -5.98
N ASP A 199 1.30 30.53 -4.98
CA ASP A 199 1.41 29.44 -4.00
C ASP A 199 1.29 28.01 -4.57
N VAL A 200 1.14 27.84 -5.88
CA VAL A 200 1.09 26.54 -6.54
C VAL A 200 2.41 26.37 -7.27
N ALA A 201 3.37 25.69 -6.65
CA ALA A 201 4.58 25.27 -7.33
C ALA A 201 4.22 24.06 -8.22
N PRO A 202 4.07 24.19 -9.56
CA PRO A 202 3.83 23.03 -10.43
C PRO A 202 5.07 22.12 -10.54
N ASN A 203 6.11 22.43 -9.77
CA ASN A 203 7.37 21.73 -9.78
C ASN A 203 7.76 21.18 -8.40
N SER A 204 7.91 19.86 -8.35
CA SER A 204 8.26 19.14 -7.13
C SER A 204 9.70 18.64 -7.20
N SER A 205 10.32 18.46 -6.03
CA SER A 205 11.62 17.81 -5.89
C SER A 205 11.45 16.45 -5.22
N PRO A 206 12.29 15.46 -5.54
CA PRO A 206 12.22 14.14 -4.93
C PRO A 206 12.35 14.23 -3.41
N SER A 207 11.57 13.43 -2.70
CA SER A 207 11.58 13.37 -1.24
C SER A 207 12.94 12.95 -0.70
N SER A 208 13.18 13.20 0.58
CA SER A 208 14.41 12.73 1.26
C SER A 208 14.49 11.20 1.32
N THR A 209 13.37 10.49 1.25
CA THR A 209 13.31 9.02 1.28
C THR A 209 13.39 8.39 -0.11
N PHE A 210 13.36 9.20 -1.18
CA PHE A 210 13.43 8.75 -2.57
C PHE A 210 14.61 7.79 -2.81
N MET A 211 15.79 8.12 -2.31
CA MET A 211 16.98 7.27 -2.48
C MET A 211 16.83 5.90 -1.82
N ALA A 212 16.20 5.83 -0.65
CA ALA A 212 15.91 4.56 0.03
C ALA A 212 14.89 3.73 -0.76
N ARG A 213 13.82 4.38 -1.26
CA ARG A 213 12.83 3.71 -2.11
C ARG A 213 13.43 3.19 -3.40
N ARG A 214 14.26 3.99 -4.07
CA ARG A 214 14.99 3.59 -5.28
C ARG A 214 15.90 2.39 -5.02
N ALA A 215 16.62 2.37 -3.89
CA ALA A 215 17.46 1.24 -3.51
C ALA A 215 16.63 -0.05 -3.29
N ILE A 216 15.48 0.04 -2.63
CA ILE A 216 14.58 -1.10 -2.45
C ILE A 216 14.02 -1.56 -3.81
N LEU A 217 13.60 -0.62 -4.67
CA LEU A 217 13.06 -0.91 -5.99
C LEU A 217 14.09 -1.63 -6.87
N ARG A 218 15.37 -1.26 -6.81
CA ARG A 218 16.46 -1.95 -7.52
C ARG A 218 16.68 -3.39 -7.07
N ILE A 219 16.29 -3.73 -5.84
CA ILE A 219 16.31 -5.12 -5.35
C ILE A 219 15.03 -5.84 -5.81
N LEU A 220 13.89 -5.17 -5.72
CA LEU A 220 12.57 -5.72 -6.08
C LEU A 220 12.44 -6.01 -7.58
N LEU A 221 12.88 -5.12 -8.46
CA LEU A 221 12.67 -5.25 -9.91
C LEU A 221 13.30 -6.52 -10.52
N PRO A 222 14.61 -6.79 -10.33
CA PRO A 222 15.20 -8.02 -10.85
C PRO A 222 14.61 -9.27 -10.21
N SER A 223 14.30 -9.22 -8.91
CA SER A 223 13.73 -10.35 -8.18
C SER A 223 12.25 -10.60 -8.50
N TRP A 224 11.52 -9.58 -8.95
CA TRP A 224 10.13 -9.70 -9.37
C TRP A 224 9.97 -10.63 -10.57
N SER A 225 10.85 -10.54 -11.57
CA SER A 225 10.82 -11.47 -12.72
C SER A 225 10.93 -12.93 -12.26
N LEU A 226 11.82 -13.22 -11.29
CA LEU A 226 11.93 -14.55 -10.70
C LEU A 226 10.66 -14.95 -9.94
N VAL A 227 10.09 -14.04 -9.15
CA VAL A 227 8.83 -14.31 -8.44
C VAL A 227 7.67 -14.55 -9.42
N ALA A 228 7.55 -13.73 -10.46
CA ALA A 228 6.47 -13.77 -11.44
C ALA A 228 6.59 -14.98 -12.38
N ASP A 229 7.79 -15.32 -12.85
CA ASP A 229 8.00 -16.38 -13.83
C ASP A 229 8.20 -17.76 -13.19
N VAL A 230 8.77 -17.81 -11.98
CA VAL A 230 9.15 -19.08 -11.34
C VAL A 230 8.23 -19.41 -10.17
N LEU A 231 8.01 -18.47 -9.24
CA LEU A 231 7.27 -18.76 -8.01
C LEU A 231 5.76 -18.78 -8.26
N MET A 232 5.20 -17.74 -8.87
CA MET A 232 3.77 -17.59 -9.11
C MET A 232 3.18 -18.75 -9.93
N PRO A 233 3.79 -19.24 -11.02
CA PRO A 233 3.22 -20.34 -11.80
C PRO A 233 3.32 -21.69 -11.08
N ARG A 234 4.28 -21.85 -10.15
CA ARG A 234 4.39 -23.06 -9.32
C ARG A 234 3.39 -23.04 -8.18
N VAL A 235 3.27 -21.93 -7.47
CA VAL A 235 2.27 -21.74 -6.41
C VAL A 235 0.86 -21.81 -6.99
N GLY A 236 0.61 -21.14 -8.12
CA GLY A 236 -0.65 -21.20 -8.84
C GLY A 236 -1.03 -22.62 -9.25
N ARG A 237 -0.10 -23.39 -9.83
CA ARG A 237 -0.34 -24.82 -10.14
C ARG A 237 -0.65 -25.64 -8.90
N LEU A 238 0.08 -25.45 -7.80
CA LEU A 238 -0.20 -26.14 -6.54
C LEU A 238 -1.60 -25.80 -6.01
N MET A 239 -1.98 -24.52 -6.04
CA MET A 239 -3.30 -24.06 -5.60
C MET A 239 -4.42 -24.63 -6.48
N VAL A 240 -4.23 -24.67 -7.81
CA VAL A 240 -5.18 -25.30 -8.74
C VAL A 240 -5.32 -26.80 -8.47
N VAL A 241 -4.21 -27.51 -8.25
CA VAL A 241 -4.24 -28.95 -7.91
C VAL A 241 -4.96 -29.16 -6.58
N LEU A 242 -4.68 -28.36 -5.56
CA LEU A 242 -5.34 -28.45 -4.25
C LEU A 242 -6.84 -28.16 -4.37
N ALA A 243 -7.23 -27.10 -5.08
CA ALA A 243 -8.62 -26.76 -5.32
C ALA A 243 -9.35 -27.87 -6.12
N THR A 244 -8.68 -28.46 -7.11
CA THR A 244 -9.21 -29.59 -7.89
C THR A 244 -9.39 -30.83 -7.01
N ALA A 245 -8.43 -31.12 -6.14
CA ALA A 245 -8.52 -32.24 -5.19
C ALA A 245 -9.67 -32.05 -4.19
N VAL A 246 -9.84 -30.84 -3.65
CA VAL A 246 -10.96 -30.50 -2.76
C VAL A 246 -12.29 -30.61 -3.51
N SER A 247 -12.36 -30.12 -4.75
CA SER A 247 -13.56 -30.24 -5.59
C SER A 247 -13.91 -31.69 -5.89
N LEU A 248 -12.93 -32.52 -6.25
CA LEU A 248 -13.14 -33.96 -6.47
C LEU A 248 -13.59 -34.66 -5.19
N ALA A 249 -12.97 -34.37 -4.04
CA ALA A 249 -13.38 -34.92 -2.76
C ALA A 249 -14.83 -34.53 -2.41
N PHE A 250 -15.20 -33.28 -2.68
CA PHE A 250 -16.58 -32.80 -2.53
C PHE A 250 -17.55 -33.57 -3.44
N TRP A 251 -17.24 -33.73 -4.72
CA TRP A 251 -18.10 -34.47 -5.65
C TRP A 251 -18.21 -35.95 -5.30
N VAL A 252 -17.10 -36.60 -4.90
CA VAL A 252 -17.12 -37.98 -4.40
C VAL A 252 -18.01 -38.09 -3.18
N PHE A 253 -17.95 -37.12 -2.25
CA PHE A 253 -18.84 -37.07 -1.09
C PHE A 253 -20.31 -36.90 -1.48
N VAL A 254 -20.62 -36.02 -2.44
CA VAL A 254 -21.99 -35.82 -2.94
C VAL A 254 -22.53 -37.09 -3.60
N VAL A 255 -21.75 -37.75 -4.47
CA VAL A 255 -22.15 -39.01 -5.10
C VAL A 255 -22.34 -40.09 -4.05
N TYR A 256 -21.44 -40.20 -3.08
CA TYR A 256 -21.57 -41.13 -1.97
C TYR A 256 -22.86 -40.89 -1.18
N ALA A 257 -23.14 -39.64 -0.80
CA ALA A 257 -24.36 -39.27 -0.09
C ALA A 257 -25.62 -39.60 -0.92
N ALA A 258 -25.60 -39.34 -2.24
CA ALA A 258 -26.70 -39.67 -3.13
C ALA A 258 -26.93 -41.19 -3.21
N VAL A 259 -25.88 -42.00 -3.31
CA VAL A 259 -25.97 -43.47 -3.30
C VAL A 259 -26.53 -43.98 -1.96
N VAL A 260 -26.02 -43.46 -0.84
CA VAL A 260 -26.53 -43.82 0.50
C VAL A 260 -28.01 -43.47 0.63
N LEU A 261 -28.44 -42.28 0.21
CA LEU A 261 -29.83 -41.86 0.23
C LEU A 261 -30.72 -42.69 -0.70
N ALA A 262 -30.23 -43.06 -1.89
CA ALA A 262 -30.94 -43.92 -2.82
C ALA A 262 -31.15 -45.34 -2.24
N CYS A 263 -30.10 -45.92 -1.66
CA CYS A 263 -30.18 -47.22 -0.97
C CYS A 263 -31.10 -47.17 0.25
N TRP A 264 -31.07 -46.08 1.02
CA TRP A 264 -31.96 -45.88 2.17
C TRP A 264 -33.42 -45.79 1.72
N LYS A 265 -33.71 -45.01 0.68
CA LYS A 265 -35.05 -44.89 0.09
C LYS A 265 -35.55 -46.24 -0.45
N ALA A 266 -34.68 -47.01 -1.11
CA ALA A 266 -35.01 -48.35 -1.60
C ALA A 266 -35.31 -49.35 -0.47
N SER A 267 -34.78 -49.12 0.74
CA SER A 267 -35.03 -49.95 1.93
C SER A 267 -36.37 -49.64 2.62
N GLY A 268 -37.23 -48.80 2.02
CA GLY A 268 -38.56 -48.49 2.56
C GLY A 268 -38.60 -47.35 3.58
N MET A 269 -37.58 -46.48 3.62
CA MET A 269 -37.53 -45.30 4.51
C MET A 269 -37.69 -45.63 6.01
N THR A 270 -37.12 -46.75 6.46
CA THR A 270 -36.96 -47.02 7.90
C THR A 270 -36.12 -45.93 8.58
N ASP A 271 -36.16 -45.82 9.90
CA ASP A 271 -35.32 -44.87 10.64
C ASP A 271 -33.85 -44.89 10.15
N PHE A 272 -33.34 -43.72 9.76
CA PHE A 272 -32.04 -43.60 9.08
C PHE A 272 -30.89 -44.12 9.94
N TRP A 273 -30.89 -43.85 11.24
CA TRP A 273 -29.78 -44.21 12.14
C TRP A 273 -29.62 -45.71 12.36
N PRO A 274 -30.67 -46.48 12.69
CA PRO A 274 -30.60 -47.94 12.73
C PRO A 274 -30.13 -48.53 11.40
N TRP A 275 -30.69 -48.06 10.28
CA TRP A 275 -30.33 -48.54 8.95
C TRP A 275 -28.86 -48.24 8.61
N ALA A 276 -28.39 -47.01 8.84
CA ALA A 276 -27.02 -46.60 8.55
C ALA A 276 -25.98 -47.37 9.39
N ARG A 277 -26.34 -47.94 10.55
CA ARG A 277 -25.47 -48.84 11.31
C ARG A 277 -25.34 -50.22 10.65
N THR A 278 -26.39 -50.68 9.99
CA THR A 278 -26.39 -51.98 9.29
C THR A 278 -25.71 -51.91 7.93
N PHE A 279 -25.78 -50.77 7.25
CA PHE A 279 -25.18 -50.61 5.93
C PHE A 279 -23.64 -50.53 6.03
N TRP A 280 -22.95 -51.47 5.38
CA TRP A 280 -21.51 -51.70 5.55
C TRP A 280 -20.64 -50.45 5.26
N MET A 281 -21.00 -49.65 4.25
CA MET A 281 -20.27 -48.44 3.89
C MET A 281 -20.35 -47.36 4.98
N THR A 282 -21.53 -47.15 5.57
CA THR A 282 -21.74 -46.15 6.63
C THR A 282 -21.28 -46.64 8.00
N ARG A 283 -21.17 -47.96 8.21
CA ARG A 283 -20.82 -48.56 9.51
C ARG A 283 -19.54 -47.99 10.12
N ARG A 284 -18.48 -47.77 9.33
CA ARG A 284 -17.22 -47.18 9.82
C ARG A 284 -17.37 -45.71 10.22
N VAL A 285 -18.12 -44.92 9.45
CA VAL A 285 -18.32 -43.50 9.75
C VAL A 285 -19.21 -43.34 10.99
N VAL A 286 -20.28 -44.14 11.07
CA VAL A 286 -21.25 -44.10 12.17
C VAL A 286 -20.63 -44.59 13.49
N SER A 287 -19.69 -45.54 13.48
CA SER A 287 -19.01 -45.97 14.71
C SER A 287 -18.17 -44.86 15.33
N TYR A 288 -17.57 -43.99 14.52
CA TYR A 288 -16.79 -42.84 15.03
C TYR A 288 -17.69 -41.73 15.59
N LEU A 289 -18.85 -41.48 14.99
CA LEU A 289 -19.78 -40.44 15.45
C LEU A 289 -20.64 -40.91 16.64
N GLY A 290 -21.03 -42.19 16.66
CA GLY A 290 -21.94 -42.76 17.65
C GLY A 290 -21.37 -42.75 19.08
N ALA A 291 -20.06 -42.87 19.24
CA ALA A 291 -19.43 -42.84 20.55
C ALA A 291 -19.54 -41.47 21.25
N LYS A 292 -19.69 -40.38 20.49
CA LYS A 292 -19.77 -39.02 21.06
C LYS A 292 -21.19 -38.49 21.25
N ILE A 293 -22.18 -39.05 20.58
CA ILE A 293 -23.57 -38.54 20.62
C ILE A 293 -24.42 -39.29 21.65
N SER A 294 -23.97 -40.42 22.19
CA SER A 294 -24.62 -40.98 23.38
C SER A 294 -24.41 -39.99 24.54
N PRO A 295 -25.45 -39.26 24.99
CA PRO A 295 -25.30 -38.43 26.17
C PRO A 295 -24.82 -39.34 27.30
N ALA A 296 -23.81 -38.87 28.04
CA ALA A 296 -23.32 -39.54 29.23
C ALA A 296 -24.54 -39.89 30.09
N ARG A 297 -24.89 -41.18 30.07
CA ARG A 297 -25.99 -41.71 30.87
C ARG A 297 -25.55 -41.47 32.30
N ASP A 298 -26.25 -40.56 32.97
CA ASP A 298 -25.95 -40.12 34.34
C ASP A 298 -25.48 -41.30 35.20
N PRO A 299 -24.19 -41.33 35.62
CA PRO A 299 -23.70 -42.33 36.54
C PRO A 299 -24.06 -41.89 37.96
N ALA A 300 -25.36 -41.72 38.19
CA ALA A 300 -25.91 -41.68 39.54
C ALA A 300 -26.33 -43.12 39.88
N GLU A 301 -25.44 -43.85 40.55
CA GLU A 301 -25.72 -44.82 41.64
C GLU A 301 -24.69 -45.96 41.69
N GLY A 302 -23.99 -46.05 42.85
CA GLY A 302 -23.14 -47.18 43.25
C GLY A 302 -21.65 -46.93 43.01
N LYS A 303 -20.90 -46.19 43.85
CA LYS A 303 -20.46 -46.54 45.21
C LYS A 303 -19.97 -47.99 45.30
N VAL A 304 -18.65 -48.16 45.49
CA VAL A 304 -17.98 -49.01 46.51
C VAL A 304 -16.47 -49.04 46.18
N VAL A 305 -15.66 -48.33 46.99
CA VAL A 305 -14.62 -48.86 47.91
C VAL A 305 -13.44 -49.51 47.13
N VAL A 306 -12.37 -48.74 46.89
CA VAL A 306 -11.11 -48.73 47.69
C VAL A 306 -10.53 -50.13 47.83
N ASP A 307 -9.46 -50.40 47.07
CA ASP A 307 -8.41 -51.28 47.56
C ASP A 307 -7.07 -50.62 47.25
N GLU A 308 -6.37 -50.26 48.33
CA GLU A 308 -5.01 -49.76 48.33
C GLU A 308 -4.08 -50.94 48.01
N SER A 309 -3.29 -50.83 46.95
CA SER A 309 -2.06 -51.60 46.84
C SER A 309 -0.92 -50.61 46.64
N GLU A 310 -0.30 -50.27 47.76
CA GLU A 310 1.09 -49.85 47.82
C GLU A 310 1.97 -50.83 47.05
N GLY A 311 2.94 -50.31 46.31
CA GLY A 311 3.83 -51.09 45.47
C GLY A 311 4.84 -50.17 44.82
N ALA A 312 5.75 -49.66 45.64
CA ALA A 312 6.90 -48.88 45.24
C ALA A 312 7.76 -49.64 44.23
N GLU A 313 8.22 -48.97 43.17
CA GLU A 313 9.66 -48.91 42.90
C GLU A 313 9.99 -47.86 41.84
N THR A 314 10.81 -46.93 42.31
CA THR A 314 11.62 -45.92 41.64
C THR A 314 12.34 -46.43 40.40
N THR A 315 12.18 -45.77 39.25
CA THR A 315 13.29 -45.62 38.28
C THR A 315 13.21 -44.25 37.63
N ASP A 316 14.36 -43.59 37.60
CA ASP A 316 14.62 -42.25 37.10
C ASP A 316 14.21 -42.07 35.63
N GLU A 317 12.97 -41.66 35.37
CA GLU A 317 12.56 -41.19 34.05
C GLU A 317 12.65 -39.66 34.00
N VAL A 318 13.77 -39.20 33.43
CA VAL A 318 14.02 -37.89 32.83
C VAL A 318 12.75 -37.07 32.74
N ALA A 319 12.63 -36.07 33.63
CA ALA A 319 11.52 -35.14 33.71
C ALA A 319 11.17 -34.62 32.31
N ARG A 320 10.19 -35.27 31.67
CA ARG A 320 9.59 -34.81 30.43
C ARG A 320 8.92 -33.50 30.80
N THR A 321 9.59 -32.40 30.47
CA THR A 321 9.06 -31.05 30.61
C THR A 321 7.72 -31.03 29.90
N GLY A 322 6.64 -30.97 30.68
CA GLY A 322 5.28 -30.91 30.16
C GLY A 322 5.09 -29.69 29.25
N PRO A 323 3.99 -29.67 28.49
CA PRO A 323 3.68 -28.57 27.59
C PRO A 323 3.59 -27.25 28.37
N THR A 324 4.20 -26.20 27.83
CA THR A 324 4.31 -24.88 28.48
C THR A 324 3.55 -23.83 27.68
N PRO A 325 2.79 -22.93 28.32
CA PRO A 325 2.04 -21.90 27.60
C PRO A 325 2.99 -20.98 26.83
N LEU A 326 2.63 -20.69 25.59
CA LEU A 326 3.39 -19.82 24.70
C LEU A 326 3.33 -18.38 25.21
N THR A 327 4.43 -17.91 25.79
CA THR A 327 4.53 -16.52 26.29
C THR A 327 4.87 -15.52 25.19
N SER A 328 5.27 -15.96 23.99
CA SER A 328 5.56 -15.08 22.85
C SER A 328 5.25 -15.77 21.50
N PRO A 329 4.98 -15.00 20.41
CA PRO A 329 4.82 -15.56 19.07
C PRO A 329 6.04 -16.35 18.59
N TRP A 330 7.25 -15.98 19.04
CA TRP A 330 8.48 -16.68 18.69
C TRP A 330 8.60 -18.05 19.37
N ALA A 331 7.98 -18.24 20.54
CA ALA A 331 7.97 -19.53 21.23
C ALA A 331 7.29 -20.63 20.39
N PHE A 332 6.32 -20.26 19.54
CA PHE A 332 5.66 -21.19 18.62
C PHE A 332 6.64 -21.82 17.62
N PHE A 333 7.68 -21.09 17.21
CA PHE A 333 8.67 -21.60 16.25
C PHE A 333 9.83 -22.37 16.90
N THR A 334 9.99 -22.25 18.22
CA THR A 334 11.06 -22.95 18.97
C THR A 334 10.55 -24.15 19.77
N SER A 335 9.24 -24.27 19.96
CA SER A 335 8.62 -25.41 20.64
C SER A 335 8.83 -26.72 19.88
N SER A 336 9.08 -27.81 20.61
CA SER A 336 9.11 -29.17 20.08
C SER A 336 7.71 -29.70 19.76
N SER A 337 6.66 -29.19 20.43
CA SER A 337 5.25 -29.51 20.20
C SER A 337 4.38 -28.24 20.18
N PRO A 338 4.42 -27.47 19.09
CA PRO A 338 3.73 -26.18 19.02
C PRO A 338 2.19 -26.30 19.11
N LEU A 339 1.61 -27.46 18.79
CA LEU A 339 0.17 -27.68 18.90
C LEU A 339 -0.25 -27.94 20.35
N ASP A 340 0.50 -28.74 21.11
CA ASP A 340 0.19 -28.98 22.53
C ASP A 340 0.35 -27.69 23.34
N ASP A 341 1.41 -26.92 23.08
CA ASP A 341 1.60 -25.63 23.74
C ASP A 341 0.49 -24.64 23.37
N LEU A 342 -0.05 -24.70 22.15
CA LEU A 342 -1.20 -23.88 21.73
C LEU A 342 -2.49 -24.29 22.45
N PHE A 343 -2.71 -25.58 22.69
CA PHE A 343 -3.83 -26.05 23.52
C PHE A 343 -3.71 -25.58 24.97
N VAL A 344 -2.51 -25.68 25.57
CA VAL A 344 -2.26 -25.16 26.93
C VAL A 344 -2.44 -23.65 26.99
N THR A 345 -1.98 -22.93 25.97
CA THR A 345 -2.17 -21.47 25.88
C THR A 345 -3.65 -21.11 25.73
N PHE A 346 -4.41 -21.89 24.93
CA PHE A 346 -5.85 -21.70 24.79
C PHE A 346 -6.59 -21.96 26.10
N GLU A 347 -6.26 -23.03 26.84
CA GLU A 347 -6.84 -23.27 28.17
C GLU A 347 -6.49 -22.18 29.17
N ALA A 348 -5.24 -21.69 29.17
CA ALA A 348 -4.79 -20.61 30.03
C ALA A 348 -5.45 -19.26 29.70
N THR A 349 -5.76 -19.00 28.42
CA THR A 349 -6.39 -17.75 27.96
C THR A 349 -7.92 -17.82 27.89
N LYS A 350 -8.51 -19.01 27.99
CA LYS A 350 -9.96 -19.23 28.01
C LYS A 350 -10.75 -18.33 28.98
N PRO A 351 -10.27 -18.00 30.19
CA PRO A 351 -11.00 -17.07 31.07
C PRO A 351 -11.00 -15.62 30.56
N LEU A 352 -9.98 -15.19 29.83
CA LEU A 352 -9.88 -13.83 29.26
C LEU A 352 -10.78 -13.65 28.04
N VAL A 353 -11.08 -14.74 27.31
CA VAL A 353 -11.88 -14.73 26.09
C VAL A 353 -13.36 -15.06 26.37
N GLN A 354 -13.76 -15.20 27.64
CA GLN A 354 -15.18 -15.29 27.95
C GLN A 354 -15.87 -13.99 27.48
N PRO A 355 -16.88 -14.09 26.59
CA PRO A 355 -17.59 -12.90 26.13
C PRO A 355 -18.14 -12.18 27.35
N LEU A 356 -17.84 -10.87 27.47
CA LEU A 356 -18.50 -9.98 28.42
C LEU A 356 -20.00 -9.97 28.10
N GLY A 357 -20.72 -10.96 28.60
CA GLY A 357 -22.03 -11.28 28.08
C GLY A 357 -22.83 -12.11 29.08
N ARG A 358 -23.72 -11.40 29.78
CA ARG A 358 -24.94 -11.93 30.40
C ARG A 358 -24.86 -12.62 31.76
N THR A 359 -23.85 -12.38 32.57
CA THR A 359 -23.94 -12.64 34.03
C THR A 359 -24.49 -11.43 34.78
N GLY A 360 -25.82 -11.34 34.79
CA GLY A 360 -26.53 -10.99 36.02
C GLY A 360 -26.62 -9.50 36.39
N LEU A 361 -27.25 -8.68 35.54
CA LEU A 361 -28.10 -7.59 36.04
C LEU A 361 -29.32 -8.21 36.74
N ARG A 362 -29.08 -8.74 37.93
CA ARG A 362 -30.07 -9.33 38.83
C ARG A 362 -30.91 -8.18 39.38
N ARG A 363 -31.95 -7.86 38.60
CA ARG A 363 -33.21 -7.20 38.94
C ARG A 363 -33.43 -7.14 40.46
N ARG A 364 -32.97 -6.05 41.09
CA ARG A 364 -33.30 -5.71 42.47
C ARG A 364 -34.75 -5.25 42.48
N ARG A 365 -35.63 -6.20 42.74
CA ARG A 365 -37.06 -5.98 42.96
C ARG A 365 -37.26 -5.47 44.39
N THR A 366 -38.35 -4.73 44.56
CA THR A 366 -39.08 -4.36 45.80
C THR A 366 -38.49 -3.28 46.71
N GLY A 367 -39.30 -2.24 46.92
CA GLY A 367 -39.17 -1.31 48.05
C GLY A 367 -39.65 0.11 47.77
N ASP A 368 -40.93 0.26 47.50
CA ASP A 368 -41.84 1.37 47.83
C ASP A 368 -41.23 2.72 48.25
N LEU A 369 -41.52 3.75 47.44
CA LEU A 369 -41.70 5.12 47.91
C LEU A 369 -42.72 5.79 46.98
N GLU A 370 -43.99 5.57 47.32
CA GLU A 370 -45.08 6.51 47.05
C GLU A 370 -44.72 7.86 47.69
N GLY A 371 -44.77 8.92 46.90
CA GLY A 371 -44.40 10.25 47.38
C GLY A 371 -44.48 11.32 46.29
N GLN A 372 -45.69 11.52 45.78
CA GLN A 372 -46.31 12.85 45.62
C GLN A 372 -45.49 13.94 44.92
N GLY A 373 -45.93 14.33 43.72
CA GLY A 373 -45.37 15.50 43.03
C GLY A 373 -46.03 15.79 41.69
N GLU A 374 -47.34 16.04 41.69
CA GLU A 374 -48.01 16.81 40.64
C GLU A 374 -47.32 18.17 40.48
N SER A 375 -46.76 18.44 39.30
CA SER A 375 -46.54 19.82 38.81
C SER A 375 -46.47 19.83 37.29
N THR A 376 -47.63 20.11 36.70
CA THR A 376 -47.88 21.15 35.69
C THR A 376 -46.83 21.39 34.59
N ALA A 377 -47.23 20.99 33.38
CA ALA A 377 -47.36 21.83 32.17
C ALA A 377 -46.30 22.92 31.92
N SER A 378 -45.52 22.74 30.85
CA SER A 378 -45.00 23.79 29.93
C SER A 378 -44.42 23.06 28.70
N THR A 379 -45.25 22.75 27.72
CA THR A 379 -45.33 23.40 26.39
C THR A 379 -44.03 23.30 25.56
N PRO A 380 -44.11 22.66 24.38
CA PRO A 380 -43.02 22.57 23.40
C PRO A 380 -43.05 23.80 22.49
N SER A 381 -41.91 24.13 21.88
CA SER A 381 -41.80 24.70 20.52
C SER A 381 -40.37 25.18 20.32
N ALA A 382 -39.65 24.56 19.39
CA ALA A 382 -39.60 24.96 17.98
C ALA A 382 -38.57 26.07 17.77
N SER A 383 -37.51 25.74 17.04
CA SER A 383 -37.32 26.16 15.66
C SER A 383 -36.61 27.50 15.55
N LYS A 384 -35.40 27.49 14.97
CA LYS A 384 -35.04 28.49 13.96
C LYS A 384 -33.79 28.05 13.19
N GLU A 385 -34.03 27.41 12.06
CA GLU A 385 -33.29 27.75 10.84
C GLU A 385 -33.49 29.25 10.55
N PRO A 386 -32.46 29.90 10.00
CA PRO A 386 -32.68 30.80 8.89
C PRO A 386 -31.85 30.33 7.69
N ASN A 387 -32.58 29.82 6.70
CA ASN A 387 -32.31 29.99 5.29
C ASN A 387 -32.14 31.47 4.93
N GLY A 388 -31.35 31.74 3.90
CA GLY A 388 -31.22 33.03 3.20
C GLY A 388 -30.20 32.86 2.07
N GLU A 389 -30.55 32.25 0.94
CA GLU A 389 -31.20 32.90 -0.22
C GLU A 389 -30.17 33.74 -1.03
N ILE A 390 -29.56 33.13 -2.04
CA ILE A 390 -29.85 33.32 -3.48
C ILE A 390 -29.74 34.79 -3.92
N ALA A 391 -28.66 35.10 -4.63
CA ALA A 391 -28.62 36.20 -5.59
C ALA A 391 -28.00 35.69 -6.89
N THR A 392 -28.85 35.05 -7.69
CA THR A 392 -28.75 34.96 -9.15
C THR A 392 -28.81 36.37 -9.76
N GLY A 393 -27.82 36.73 -10.57
CA GLY A 393 -27.91 37.80 -11.56
C GLY A 393 -27.07 37.35 -12.76
N GLU A 394 -27.67 36.65 -13.71
CA GLU A 394 -28.31 37.18 -14.93
C GLU A 394 -27.38 38.03 -15.83
N SER A 395 -27.04 37.38 -16.95
CA SER A 395 -26.62 37.87 -18.26
C SER A 395 -27.30 39.18 -18.69
N PRO A 396 -26.65 40.07 -19.48
CA PRO A 396 -26.77 40.00 -20.94
C PRO A 396 -25.53 40.57 -21.68
N ALA A 397 -25.27 40.47 -22.98
CA ALA A 397 -25.75 39.79 -24.17
C ALA A 397 -24.73 40.16 -25.28
N PRO A 398 -24.63 39.43 -26.40
CA PRO A 398 -23.61 39.67 -27.41
C PRO A 398 -23.99 40.84 -28.34
N GLN A 399 -23.00 41.67 -28.65
CA GLN A 399 -23.07 42.69 -29.71
C GLN A 399 -22.45 42.13 -31.01
N PRO A 400 -22.90 42.64 -32.17
CA PRO A 400 -23.14 41.87 -33.39
C PRO A 400 -21.90 41.39 -34.14
#